data_AF-A0A1T4LAY3-F1
#
_entry.id   AF-A0A1T4LAY3-F1
#
_cell.length_a   1.000
_cell.length_b   1.000
_cell.length_c   1.000
_cell.angle_alpha   90.00
_cell.angle_beta   90.00
_cell.angle_gamma   90.00
#
_symmetry.space_group_name_H-M   'P 1'
#
loop_
_entity.id
_entity.type
_entity.pdbx_description
1 polymer ?
#
loop_
_entity_poly.entity_id
_entity_poly.type
_entity_poly.pdbx_seq_one_letter_code
_entity_poly.pdbx_strand_id
1 'polypeptide(L)' 'MLKVVYIAPSKTAAEKLRDVLMAEGFLVSLRPVGLASSTQDDRAYEILVPASELEDALEVINNHAVYGR' A
#
# COMPACT_ATOMS: atom_id res chain seq x y z
N MET A 1 0.61 14.42 8.83
CA MET A 1 -0.36 13.37 9.22
C MET A 1 -0.37 12.29 8.16
N LEU A 2 -0.32 11.02 8.55
CA LEU A 2 -0.39 9.88 7.62
C LEU A 2 -1.86 9.45 7.44
N LYS A 3 -2.22 9.04 6.23
CA LYS A 3 -3.55 8.59 5.84
C LYS A 3 -3.45 7.23 5.18
N VAL A 4 -4.41 6.36 5.48
CA VAL A 4 -4.52 5.04 4.83
C VAL A 4 -5.10 5.26 3.43
N VAL A 5 -4.33 4.90 2.40
CA VAL A 5 -4.76 5.03 0.99
C VAL A 5 -5.29 3.71 0.44
N TYR A 6 -4.73 2.59 0.90
CA TYR A 6 -5.08 1.27 0.38
C TYR A 6 -4.85 0.19 1.45
N ILE A 7 -5.60 -0.90 1.37
CA ILE A 7 -5.42 -2.08 2.22
C ILE A 7 -5.15 -3.26 1.29
N ALA A 8 -3.89 -3.68 1.24
CA ALA A 8 -3.48 -4.83 0.45
C ALA A 8 -3.84 -6.13 1.20
N PRO A 9 -4.36 -7.17 0.52
CA PRO A 9 -4.76 -8.42 1.15
C PRO A 9 -3.58 -9.34 1.51
N SER A 10 -2.37 -9.06 1.00
CA SER A 10 -1.15 -9.84 1.28
C SER A 10 0.08 -8.92 1.33
N LYS A 11 1.12 -9.37 2.03
CA LYS A 11 2.41 -8.67 2.15
C LYS A 11 3.03 -8.36 0.79
N THR A 12 3.00 -9.31 -0.14
CA THR A 12 3.62 -9.14 -1.47
C THR A 12 2.96 -8.03 -2.27
N ALA A 13 1.63 -7.94 -2.23
CA ALA A 13 0.90 -6.87 -2.90
C ALA A 13 1.20 -5.50 -2.25
N ALA A 14 1.29 -5.46 -0.92
CA ALA A 14 1.63 -4.26 -0.17
C ALA A 14 3.05 -3.76 -0.49
N GLU A 15 4.03 -4.67 -0.55
CA GLU A 15 5.41 -4.36 -0.89
C GLU A 15 5.54 -3.86 -2.33
N LYS A 16 4.85 -4.50 -3.30
CA LYS A 16 4.83 -4.02 -4.68
C LYS A 16 4.30 -2.59 -4.80
N LEU A 17 3.16 -2.30 -4.18
CA LEU A 17 2.58 -0.95 -4.21
C LEU A 17 3.47 0.06 -3.51
N ARG A 18 4.07 -0.31 -2.38
CA ARG A 18 5.09 0.52 -1.71
C ARG A 18 6.25 0.84 -2.64
N ASP A 19 6.78 -0.16 -3.35
CA ASP A 19 7.94 0.01 -4.22
C ASP A 19 7.62 0.94 -5.40
N VAL A 20 6.44 0.78 -6.03
CA VAL A 20 5.94 1.67 -7.09
C VAL A 20 5.84 3.11 -6.59
N LEU A 21 5.19 3.31 -5.44
CA LEU A 21 5.03 4.64 -4.85
C LEU A 21 6.38 5.25 -4.44
N MET A 22 7.30 4.45 -3.87
CA MET A 22 8.65 4.91 -3.54
C MET A 22 9.47 5.23 -4.79
N ALA A 23 9.28 4.53 -5.89
CA ALA A 23 9.96 4.79 -7.16
C ALA A 23 9.51 6.12 -7.79
N GLU A 24 8.24 6.50 -7.60
CA GLU A 24 7.70 7.81 -7.99
C GLU A 24 8.12 8.94 -7.02
N GLY A 25 8.70 8.60 -5.87
CA GLY A 25 9.20 9.56 -4.88
C GLY A 25 8.29 9.79 -3.68
N PHE A 26 7.19 9.03 -3.54
CA PHE A 26 6.26 9.15 -2.43
C PHE A 26 6.78 8.47 -1.15
N LEU A 27 6.42 9.04 0.00
CA LEU A 27 6.74 8.46 1.29
C LEU A 27 5.64 7.47 1.72
N VAL A 28 5.97 6.17 1.78
CA VAL A 28 5.01 5.12 2.12
C VAL A 28 5.39 4.38 3.39
N SER A 29 4.41 4.16 4.27
CA SER A 29 4.52 3.30 5.43
C SER A 29 3.56 2.12 5.33
N LEU A 30 4.07 0.90 5.52
CA LEU A 30 3.25 -0.31 5.56
C LEU A 30 2.94 -0.67 7.01
N ARG A 31 1.67 -0.91 7.32
CA ARG A 31 1.23 -1.34 8.65
C ARG A 31 0.45 -2.65 8.54
N PRO A 32 0.91 -3.75 9.17
CA PRO A 32 0.16 -5.01 9.16
C PRO A 32 -1.16 -4.87 9.94
N VAL A 33 -2.21 -5.46 9.40
CA VAL A 33 -3.55 -5.53 9.99
C VAL A 33 -3.96 -7.01 10.13
N GLY A 34 -4.19 -7.44 11.37
CA GLY A 34 -4.66 -8.79 11.69
C GLY A 34 -3.96 -9.41 12.89
N LEU A 35 -4.71 -10.18 13.69
CA LEU A 35 -4.19 -10.99 14.81
C LEU A 35 -3.41 -12.19 14.26
N ALA A 36 -2.38 -12.61 15.01
CA ALA A 36 -1.28 -13.46 14.58
C ALA A 36 -1.60 -14.93 14.23
N SER A 37 -2.81 -15.24 13.77
CA SER A 37 -3.30 -16.60 13.64
C SER A 37 -3.17 -17.14 12.21
N SER A 38 -2.08 -17.90 12.02
CA SER A 38 -1.94 -19.09 11.16
C SER A 38 -1.13 -19.03 9.87
N THR A 39 -0.98 -17.90 9.17
CA THR A 39 -0.04 -17.81 8.03
C THR A 39 0.51 -16.39 7.89
N GLN A 40 1.84 -16.26 7.83
CA GLN A 40 2.52 -14.95 7.77
C GLN A 40 2.22 -14.18 6.45
N ASP A 41 1.77 -14.90 5.43
CA ASP A 41 1.55 -14.42 4.06
C ASP A 41 0.12 -13.87 3.81
N ASP A 42 -0.84 -14.28 4.64
CA ASP A 42 -2.28 -13.95 4.53
C ASP A 42 -2.68 -12.74 5.40
N ARG A 43 -1.69 -11.98 5.86
CA ARG A 43 -1.93 -10.76 6.64
C ARG A 43 -2.22 -9.61 5.69
N ALA A 44 -3.30 -8.89 5.96
CA ALA A 44 -3.58 -7.64 5.27
C ALA A 44 -2.58 -6.56 5.72
N TYR A 45 -2.25 -5.62 4.84
CA TYR A 45 -1.37 -4.51 5.14
C TYR A 45 -2.01 -3.19 4.70
N GLU A 46 -2.14 -2.26 5.64
CA GLU A 46 -2.47 -0.87 5.37
C GLU A 46 -1.27 -0.17 4.75
N ILE A 47 -1.52 0.51 3.65
CA ILE A 47 -0.57 1.40 2.99
C ILE A 47 -0.92 2.81 3.44
N LEU A 48 0.03 3.47 4.11
CA LEU A 48 -0.11 4.82 4.61
C LEU A 48 0.79 5.78 3.84
N VAL A 49 0.23 6.93 3.47
CA VAL A 49 0.92 8.04 2.79
C VAL A 49 0.64 9.37 3.48
N PRO A 50 1.49 10.39 3.34
CA PRO A 50 1.20 11.73 3.80
C PRO A 50 -0.09 12.26 3.18
N ALA A 51 -0.92 12.94 3.98
CA ALA A 51 -2.19 13.49 3.50
C ALA A 51 -2.02 14.47 2.32
N SER A 52 -0.85 15.10 2.19
CA SER A 52 -0.53 16.01 1.09
C SER A 52 -0.32 15.29 -0.25
N GLU A 53 -0.04 13.99 -0.21
CA GLU A 53 0.25 13.15 -1.38
C GLU A 53 -0.84 12.10 -1.59
N LEU A 54 -1.92 12.12 -0.79
CA LEU A 54 -2.95 11.10 -0.78
C LEU A 54 -3.64 10.96 -2.15
N GLU A 55 -3.97 12.08 -2.77
CA GLU A 55 -4.69 12.13 -4.05
C GLU A 55 -3.80 11.60 -5.19
N ASP A 56 -2.56 12.07 -5.26
CA ASP A 56 -1.55 11.65 -6.23
C ASP A 56 -1.21 10.16 -6.07
N ALA A 57 -0.91 9.71 -4.85
CA ALA A 57 -0.62 8.31 -4.57
C ALA A 57 -1.80 7.40 -4.93
N LEU A 58 -3.04 7.84 -4.69
CA LEU A 58 -4.23 7.10 -5.08
C LEU A 58 -4.37 7.00 -6.60
N GLU A 59 -4.03 8.05 -7.35
CA GLU A 59 -4.01 8.04 -8.81
C GLU A 59 -2.97 7.03 -9.33
N VAL A 60 -1.75 7.05 -8.80
CA VAL A 60 -0.68 6.11 -9.14
C VAL A 60 -1.08 4.67 -8.84
N ILE A 61 -1.67 4.42 -7.67
CA ILE A 61 -2.19 3.10 -7.29
C ILE A 61 -3.26 2.65 -8.27
N ASN A 62 -4.23 3.49 -8.62
CA ASN A 62 -5.27 3.13 -9.59
C ASN A 62 -4.69 2.85 -10.96
N ASN A 63 -3.76 3.67 -11.43
CA ASN A 63 -3.07 3.47 -12.70
C ASN A 63 -2.34 2.11 -12.69
N HIS A 64 -1.48 1.85 -11.70
CA HIS A 64 -0.73 0.60 -11.64
C HIS A 64 -1.57 -0.65 -11.32
N ALA A 65 -2.60 -0.55 -10.47
CA ALA A 65 -3.47 -1.67 -10.12
C ALA A 65 -4.41 -2.06 -11.26
N VAL A 66 -4.80 -1.12 -12.12
CA VAL A 66 -5.71 -1.36 -13.26
C VAL A 66 -4.94 -1.81 -14.51
N TYR A 67 -3.72 -1.33 -14.74
CA TYR A 67 -2.91 -1.71 -15.91
C TYR A 67 -2.12 -3.02 -15.77
N GLY A 68 -2.15 -3.67 -14.60
CA GLY A 68 -1.46 -4.95 -14.34
C GLY A 68 -2.15 -6.22 -14.89
N ARG A 69 -2.85 -6.14 -16.03
CA ARG A 69 -3.47 -7.31 -16.70
C ARG A 69 -2.78 -7.67 -18.01
#